data_AF-X1UUF5-F1
#
_entry.id   AF-X1UUF5-F1
#
_cell.length_a   1.000
_cell.length_b   1.000
_cell.length_c   1.000
_cell.angle_alpha   90.00
_cell.angle_beta   90.00
_cell.angle_gamma   90.00
#
_symmetry.space_group_name_H-M   'P 1'
#
loop_
_entity.id
_entity.type
_entity.pdbx_description
1 polymer ?
#
loop_
_entity_poly.entity_id
_entity_poly.type
_entity_poly.pdbx_seq_one_letter_code
_entity_poly.pdbx_strand_id
1 'polypeptide(L)'
;GLNSPLTRANGLDRHRVIFYCLIGFPGTTPEECFYRLNTIIELGMAPYPMRFWPLNSLNRKYVAPGWTEGLLYRMSMYYQTPYLWMSDSWENFKPGKKIRAVPLGQATLLGKEG
;
A
#
# COMPACT_ATOMS: atom_id res chain seq x y z
N GLY A 1 -13.41 9.66 6.15
CA GLY A 1 -12.52 9.78 7.33
C GLY A 1 -12.48 8.46 8.07
N LEU A 2 -11.31 8.02 8.54
CA LEU A 2 -10.95 6.72 9.13
C LEU A 2 -11.69 6.33 10.43
N ASN A 3 -13.02 6.39 10.43
CA ASN A 3 -13.88 6.03 11.55
C ASN A 3 -14.83 4.92 11.10
N SER A 4 -14.32 3.71 10.81
CA SER A 4 -15.19 2.56 10.57
C SER A 4 -15.73 2.01 11.90
N PRO A 5 -16.96 1.47 11.92
CA PRO A 5 -17.59 0.90 13.12
C PRO A 5 -16.79 -0.25 13.75
N LEU A 6 -16.00 -1.01 12.98
CA LEU A 6 -15.44 -2.27 13.47
C LEU A 6 -14.31 -2.07 14.50
N THR A 7 -13.50 -1.01 14.36
CA THR A 7 -12.26 -0.86 15.15
C THR A 7 -12.50 -0.26 16.52
N ARG A 8 -13.13 0.93 16.59
CA ARG A 8 -13.39 1.60 17.88
C ARG A 8 -14.46 0.90 18.71
N ALA A 9 -15.53 0.41 18.08
CA ALA A 9 -16.63 -0.22 18.83
C ALA A 9 -16.21 -1.54 19.51
N ASN A 10 -15.15 -2.19 19.02
CA ASN A 10 -14.66 -3.47 19.54
C ASN A 10 -13.25 -3.39 20.18
N GLY A 11 -12.73 -2.18 20.44
CA GLY A 11 -11.43 -1.99 21.11
C GLY A 11 -10.19 -2.42 20.29
N LEU A 12 -10.33 -2.55 18.97
CA LEU A 12 -9.25 -2.92 18.06
C LEU A 12 -8.41 -1.69 17.69
N ASP A 13 -7.20 -1.63 18.23
CA ASP A 13 -6.21 -0.62 17.90
C ASP A 13 -5.50 -0.96 16.57
N ARG A 14 -5.70 -0.09 15.57
CA ARG A 14 -5.08 -0.20 14.23
C ARG A 14 -3.54 -0.19 14.27
N HIS A 15 -2.93 0.26 15.36
CA HIS A 15 -1.48 0.26 15.53
C HIS A 15 -0.94 -1.07 16.07
N ARG A 16 -1.83 -1.98 16.50
CA ARG A 16 -1.49 -3.30 17.07
C ARG A 16 -1.79 -4.46 16.15
N VAL A 17 -2.43 -4.21 15.00
CA VAL A 17 -2.87 -5.25 14.07
C VAL A 17 -2.47 -4.87 12.65
N ILE A 18 -1.89 -5.83 11.92
CA ILE A 18 -1.56 -5.71 10.50
C ILE A 18 -2.32 -6.79 9.75
N PHE A 19 -2.98 -6.42 8.65
CA PHE A 19 -3.70 -7.36 7.80
C PHE A 19 -2.86 -7.69 6.57
N TYR A 20 -2.26 -8.86 6.55
CA TYR A 20 -1.59 -9.38 5.36
C TYR A 20 -2.64 -9.77 4.31
N CYS A 21 -2.59 -9.13 3.14
CA CYS A 21 -3.49 -9.42 2.04
C CYS A 21 -2.70 -10.02 0.88
N LEU A 22 -2.94 -11.29 0.57
CA LEU A 22 -2.28 -11.96 -0.54
C LEU A 22 -2.74 -11.35 -1.89
N ILE A 23 -1.78 -11.01 -2.76
CA ILE A 23 -2.03 -10.47 -4.10
C ILE A 23 -1.28 -11.27 -5.17
N GLY A 24 -1.80 -11.27 -6.40
CA GLY A 24 -1.05 -11.82 -7.54
C GLY A 24 -0.97 -13.33 -7.61
N PHE A 25 -1.91 -14.06 -7.01
CA PHE A 25 -1.91 -15.52 -7.08
C PHE A 25 -2.70 -16.06 -8.28
N PRO A 26 -2.34 -17.25 -8.81
CA PRO A 26 -2.99 -17.83 -9.99
C PRO A 26 -4.51 -17.87 -9.87
N GLY A 27 -5.19 -17.54 -10.96
CA GLY A 27 -6.65 -17.54 -11.04
C GLY A 27 -7.34 -16.31 -10.43
N THR A 28 -6.59 -15.34 -9.90
CA THR A 28 -7.17 -14.07 -9.43
C THR A 28 -6.98 -12.92 -10.39
N THR A 29 -7.90 -11.97 -10.32
CA THR A 29 -7.84 -10.73 -11.10
C THR A 29 -7.36 -9.53 -10.26
N PRO A 30 -6.88 -8.46 -10.90
CA PRO A 30 -6.58 -7.19 -10.24
C PRO A 30 -7.75 -6.63 -9.42
N GLU A 31 -8.96 -6.72 -9.95
CA GLU A 31 -10.19 -6.21 -9.35
C GLU A 31 -10.50 -6.89 -8.03
N GLU A 32 -10.34 -8.21 -7.94
CA GLU A 32 -10.51 -8.96 -6.69
C GLU A 32 -9.46 -8.57 -5.64
N CYS A 33 -8.23 -8.26 -6.07
CA CYS A 33 -7.20 -7.77 -5.15
C CYS A 33 -7.51 -6.35 -4.67
N PHE A 34 -7.96 -5.45 -5.55
CA PHE A 34 -8.41 -4.11 -5.17
C PHE A 34 -9.56 -4.18 -4.17
N TYR A 35 -10.56 -5.02 -4.44
CA TYR A 35 -11.69 -5.23 -3.54
C TYR A 35 -11.20 -5.59 -2.14
N ARG A 36 -10.40 -6.66 -2.00
CA ARG A 36 -9.87 -7.10 -0.69
C ARG A 36 -9.08 -6.00 0.04
N LEU A 37 -8.21 -5.29 -0.67
CA LEU A 37 -7.38 -4.25 -0.09
C LEU A 37 -8.19 -3.02 0.34
N ASN A 38 -9.14 -2.59 -0.49
CA ASN A 38 -10.04 -1.48 -0.17
C ASN A 38 -10.98 -1.83 0.96
N THR A 39 -11.50 -3.06 1.03
CA THR A 39 -12.32 -3.51 2.17
C THR A 39 -11.55 -3.40 3.48
N ILE A 40 -10.26 -3.74 3.53
CA ILE A 40 -9.44 -3.56 4.76
C ILE A 40 -9.34 -2.08 5.15
N ILE A 41 -9.14 -1.18 4.17
CA ILE A 41 -9.11 0.28 4.41
C ILE A 41 -10.46 0.80 4.89
N GLU A 42 -11.55 0.39 4.25
CA GLU A 42 -12.93 0.73 4.60
C GLU A 42 -13.26 0.28 6.02
N LEU A 43 -12.75 -0.89 6.43
CA LEU A 43 -12.84 -1.39 7.81
C LEU A 43 -12.00 -0.57 8.80
N GLY A 44 -11.21 0.42 8.35
CA GLY A 44 -10.41 1.30 9.20
C GLY A 44 -9.02 0.77 9.53
N MET A 45 -8.58 -0.26 8.81
CA MET A 45 -7.32 -0.95 9.04
C MET A 45 -6.30 -0.67 7.93
N ALA A 46 -5.02 -0.90 8.22
CA ALA A 46 -3.97 -0.79 7.21
C ALA A 46 -3.76 -2.16 6.52
N PRO A 47 -3.98 -2.27 5.20
CA PRO A 47 -3.60 -3.47 4.48
C PRO A 47 -2.09 -3.55 4.31
N TYR A 48 -1.57 -4.77 4.33
CA TYR A 48 -0.19 -5.09 3.98
C TYR A 48 -0.21 -6.09 2.81
N PRO A 49 -0.09 -5.61 1.56
CA PRO A 49 -0.10 -6.49 0.41
C PRO A 49 1.10 -7.44 0.45
N MET A 50 0.83 -8.74 0.36
CA MET A 50 1.84 -9.78 0.29
C MET A 50 1.76 -10.43 -1.08
N ARG A 51 2.83 -10.35 -1.86
CA ARG A 51 2.85 -11.01 -3.17
C ARG A 51 2.90 -12.52 -3.02
N PHE A 52 2.13 -13.20 -3.85
CA PHE A 52 2.13 -14.65 -3.89
C PHE A 52 3.48 -15.21 -4.31
N TRP A 53 3.90 -16.22 -3.55
CA TRP A 53 5.15 -16.93 -3.74
C TRP A 53 4.87 -18.44 -3.81
N PRO A 54 5.04 -19.09 -4.97
CA PRO A 54 4.98 -20.55 -5.02
C PRO A 54 6.09 -21.14 -4.15
N LEU A 55 5.75 -22.12 -3.31
CA LEU A 55 6.71 -22.73 -2.38
C LEU A 55 7.92 -23.37 -3.09
N ASN A 56 7.73 -23.82 -4.32
CA ASN A 56 8.76 -24.43 -5.17
C ASN A 56 9.56 -23.41 -5.99
N SER A 57 9.29 -22.11 -5.86
CA SER A 57 9.97 -21.09 -6.64
C SER A 57 11.28 -20.67 -5.97
N LEU A 58 12.39 -20.84 -6.70
CA LEU A 58 13.76 -20.59 -6.21
C LEU A 58 14.21 -19.12 -6.27
N ASN A 59 13.59 -18.30 -7.12
CA ASN A 59 13.95 -16.89 -7.30
C ASN A 59 12.79 -16.02 -6.88
N ARG A 60 12.93 -14.95 -6.08
CA ARG A 60 11.81 -14.13 -5.53
C ARG A 60 11.03 -13.25 -6.56
N LYS A 61 10.87 -13.68 -7.82
CA LYS A 61 10.31 -12.88 -8.93
C LYS A 61 9.10 -13.51 -9.65
N TYR A 62 8.37 -14.39 -8.99
CA TYR A 62 7.19 -15.02 -9.58
C TYR A 62 6.09 -13.98 -9.87
N VAL A 63 5.54 -14.06 -11.09
CA VAL A 63 4.38 -13.31 -11.55
C VAL A 63 3.41 -14.33 -12.16
N ALA A 64 2.20 -14.44 -11.61
CA ALA A 64 1.20 -15.36 -12.11
C ALA A 64 0.72 -14.97 -13.54
N PRO A 65 0.24 -15.92 -14.36
CA PRO A 65 -0.41 -15.61 -15.63
C PRO A 65 -1.52 -14.57 -15.45
N GLY A 66 -1.59 -13.59 -16.36
CA GLY A 66 -2.54 -12.47 -16.27
C GLY A 66 -2.09 -11.30 -15.38
N TRP A 67 -0.95 -11.44 -14.69
CA TRP A 67 -0.35 -10.38 -13.88
C TRP A 67 0.87 -9.77 -14.55
N THR A 68 1.22 -8.56 -14.11
CA THR A 68 2.48 -7.91 -14.48
C THR A 68 3.24 -7.50 -13.23
N GLU A 69 4.57 -7.53 -13.31
CA GLU A 69 5.45 -7.08 -12.23
C GLU A 69 5.16 -5.62 -11.86
N GLY A 70 4.93 -4.75 -12.86
CA GLY A 70 4.62 -3.35 -12.65
C GLY A 70 3.32 -3.13 -11.87
N LEU A 71 2.27 -3.92 -12.15
CA LEU A 71 1.00 -3.84 -11.42
C LEU A 71 1.17 -4.30 -9.97
N LEU A 72 1.82 -5.44 -9.75
CA LEU A 72 2.10 -5.97 -8.41
C LEU A 72 2.94 -4.98 -7.60
N TYR A 73 3.94 -4.36 -8.23
CA TYR A 73 4.75 -3.32 -7.61
C TYR A 73 3.94 -2.10 -7.23
N ARG A 74 3.13 -1.58 -8.17
CA ARG A 74 2.27 -0.43 -7.92
C ARG A 74 1.28 -0.70 -6.78
N MET A 75 0.62 -1.85 -6.79
CA MET A 75 -0.30 -2.27 -5.72
C MET A 75 0.43 -2.35 -4.37
N SER A 76 1.58 -3.04 -4.32
CA SER A 76 2.37 -3.17 -3.10
C SER A 76 2.69 -1.79 -2.53
N MET A 77 3.27 -0.90 -3.35
CA MET A 77 3.68 0.45 -2.94
C MET A 77 2.52 1.32 -2.47
N TYR A 78 1.42 1.36 -3.23
CA TYR A 78 0.25 2.18 -2.89
C TYR A 78 -0.33 1.77 -1.55
N TYR A 79 -0.68 0.49 -1.40
CA TYR A 79 -1.43 0.00 -0.25
C TYR A 79 -0.59 -0.16 1.02
N GLN A 80 0.69 -0.53 0.92
CA GLN A 80 1.57 -0.65 2.09
C GLN A 80 1.97 0.70 2.70
N THR A 81 1.71 1.81 2.00
CA THR A 81 2.11 3.16 2.42
C THR A 81 0.87 3.98 2.77
N PRO A 82 0.43 4.00 4.04
CA PRO A 82 -0.84 4.59 4.46
C PRO A 82 -1.11 6.00 3.95
N TYR A 83 -0.08 6.85 3.96
CA TYR A 83 -0.20 8.21 3.48
C TYR A 83 -0.69 8.31 2.02
N LEU A 84 -0.29 7.38 1.14
CA LEU A 84 -0.66 7.43 -0.28
C LEU A 84 -2.18 7.33 -0.49
N TRP A 85 -2.81 6.27 0.04
CA TRP A 85 -4.25 6.06 -0.12
C TRP A 85 -5.10 6.91 0.83
N MET A 86 -4.51 7.52 1.86
CA MET A 86 -5.18 8.56 2.65
C MET A 86 -5.20 9.92 1.94
N SER A 87 -4.21 10.18 1.08
CA SER A 87 -4.04 11.47 0.41
C SER A 87 -4.64 11.53 -0.99
N ASP A 88 -4.65 10.40 -1.72
CA ASP A 88 -5.01 10.39 -3.14
C ASP A 88 -5.53 9.01 -3.57
N SER A 89 -6.19 8.96 -4.73
CA SER A 89 -6.78 7.74 -5.28
C SER A 89 -5.75 6.86 -6.01
N TRP A 90 -6.11 5.58 -6.18
CA TRP A 90 -5.31 4.62 -6.92
C TRP A 90 -5.02 5.10 -8.35
N GLU A 91 -6.00 5.69 -9.03
CA GLU A 91 -5.95 6.14 -10.41
C GLU A 91 -4.83 7.18 -10.61
N ASN A 92 -4.68 8.08 -9.64
CA ASN A 92 -3.71 9.16 -9.63
C ASN A 92 -2.30 8.70 -9.23
N PHE A 93 -2.19 7.64 -8.42
CA PHE A 93 -0.91 7.12 -7.99
C PHE A 93 -0.11 6.51 -9.15
N LYS A 94 1.05 7.07 -9.47
CA LYS A 94 2.03 6.50 -10.42
C LYS A 94 3.39 6.32 -9.73
N PRO A 95 3.86 5.08 -9.54
CA PRO A 95 5.14 4.84 -8.89
C PRO A 95 6.26 5.38 -9.77
N GLY A 96 7.21 6.11 -9.19
CA GLY A 96 8.34 6.66 -9.93
C GLY A 96 8.15 8.06 -10.51
N LYS A 97 7.12 8.83 -10.13
CA LYS A 97 7.32 10.30 -10.11
C LYS A 97 8.45 10.55 -9.12
N LYS A 98 9.66 10.83 -9.62
CA LYS A 98 10.76 11.35 -8.79
C LYS A 98 10.14 12.46 -7.94
N ILE A 99 10.29 12.39 -6.62
CA ILE A 99 10.09 13.57 -5.78
C ILE A 99 10.93 14.65 -6.46
N ARG A 100 10.28 15.69 -7.00
CA ARG A 100 11.01 16.82 -7.57
C ARG A 100 11.90 17.28 -6.43
N ALA A 101 13.22 17.14 -6.58
CA ALA A 101 14.17 17.49 -5.54
C ALA A 101 13.75 18.85 -4.98
N VAL A 102 13.42 18.92 -3.69
CA VAL A 102 13.26 20.21 -3.04
C VAL A 102 14.59 20.91 -3.26
N PRO A 103 14.63 22.07 -3.94
CA PRO A 103 15.88 22.77 -4.15
C PRO A 103 16.51 22.99 -2.77
N LEU A 104 17.80 22.71 -2.64
CA LEU A 104 18.59 22.90 -1.41
C LEU A 104 18.59 24.35 -0.88
N GLY A 105 17.83 25.26 -1.49
CA GLY A 105 17.72 26.68 -1.14
C GLY A 105 16.65 27.04 -0.10
N GLN A 106 15.91 26.07 0.47
CA GLN A 106 14.95 26.33 1.57
C GLN A 106 15.29 25.61 2.88
N ALA A 107 16.52 25.10 3.03
CA ALA A 107 17.02 24.57 4.29
C ALA A 107 17.66 25.64 5.20
N THR A 108 17.66 26.91 4.80
CA THR A 108 18.41 27.97 5.50
C THR A 108 17.51 29.05 6.11
N LEU A 109 16.47 28.71 6.87
CA LEU A 109 15.75 29.71 7.70
C LEU A 109 15.15 29.14 9.01
N LEU A 110 15.80 28.17 9.66
CA LEU A 110 15.58 27.89 11.09
C LEU A 110 16.85 27.30 11.69
N GLY A 111 17.77 28.19 12.02
CA GLY A 111 19.10 27.85 12.54
C GLY A 111 19.87 29.11 12.93
N LYS A 112 19.19 30.07 13.56
CA LYS A 112 19.79 31.09 14.41
C LYS A 112 18.93 31.11 15.66
N GLU A 113 19.45 30.60 16.77
CA GLU A 113 19.77 31.28 18.03
C GLU A 113 20.78 30.33 18.72
N GLY A 114 21.96 30.75 19.22
CA GLY A 114 22.24 32.02 19.86
C GLY A 114 21.93 31.87 21.33
#